data_AF-A0A5J4TMG6-F1
#
_entry.id   AF-A0A5J4TMG6-F1
#
_cell.length_a   1.000
_cell.length_b   1.000
_cell.length_c   1.000
_cell.angle_alpha   90.00
_cell.angle_beta   90.00
_cell.angle_gamma   90.00
#
_symmetry.space_group_name_H-M   'P 1'
#
loop_
_entity.id
_entity.type
_entity.pdbx_description
1 polymer ?
#
loop_
_entity_poly.entity_id
_entity_poly.type
_entity_poly.pdbx_seq_one_letter_code
_entity_poly.pdbx_strand_id
1 'polypeptide(L)'
;KALSDHAELELRKIIEDAARFMRISKRTVLKPSDINFALQSRGEQPVFGYEFSTPHALQRVPGVPGIYKEDDEEIDLSTLINEPFPPIPHPPSFTAHWLAIDGVQPLIPQNPIPSKLLEAIQRDPSSILSDPSLAHELGIDTAQVGQGQSHVYGNGIEIKPPIKHDLSQELQLFYEKATQFILDVKDSLFENRIEGEPQQQQNFTSSQAVSNITDAQHRLESVYQSISGDPGLQQLMPYFSQFVATEIIRNIHNCAVLYSIMRFVSAIFSSPYLNVDPYCHILIPAVLTCTLSNELGTLEDREYAKGGVLAQNDLGSIIVSTSGKVESSSSKRITQSSSGISSKTSTSNASYPQQPKQRQVAPQPQITNSTPERAFRVTHFDVRRFSALLLSKICRRLAISFSTFEMRLANTLVLSLLDPTRTLASHYGATVSLVA
;
A
#
# COMPACT_ATOMS: atom_id res chain seq x y z
N LYS A 1 29.73 66.34 -0.82
CA LYS A 1 28.91 65.69 -1.87
C LYS A 1 29.52 64.35 -2.30
N ALA A 2 30.70 64.33 -2.93
CA ALA A 2 31.37 63.07 -3.34
C ALA A 2 31.53 62.01 -2.22
N LEU A 3 31.86 62.42 -0.98
CA LEU A 3 31.93 61.50 0.16
C LEU A 3 30.58 60.87 0.51
N SER A 4 29.49 61.64 0.44
CA SER A 4 28.13 61.16 0.70
C SER A 4 27.70 60.16 -0.36
N ASP A 5 27.97 60.48 -1.63
CA ASP A 5 27.62 59.60 -2.76
C ASP A 5 28.41 58.28 -2.68
N HIS A 6 29.68 58.34 -2.27
CA HIS A 6 30.51 57.16 -2.04
C HIS A 6 30.00 56.31 -0.87
N ALA A 7 29.65 56.94 0.26
CA ALA A 7 29.10 56.25 1.43
C ALA A 7 27.76 55.57 1.10
N GLU A 8 26.87 56.23 0.36
CA GLU A 8 25.60 55.63 -0.08
C GLU A 8 25.83 54.40 -0.96
N LEU A 9 26.79 54.48 -1.90
CA LEU A 9 27.13 53.37 -2.78
C LEU A 9 27.68 52.17 -1.99
N GLU A 10 28.54 52.40 -1.01
CA GLU A 10 29.04 51.33 -0.14
C GLU A 10 27.96 50.73 0.76
N LEU A 11 27.02 51.53 1.27
CA LEU A 11 25.87 51.03 2.02
C LEU A 11 24.97 50.13 1.17
N ARG A 12 24.63 50.55 -0.05
CA ARG A 12 23.81 49.73 -0.98
C ARG A 12 24.47 48.39 -1.26
N LYS A 13 25.78 48.42 -1.52
CA LYS A 13 26.62 47.25 -1.71
C LYS A 13 26.59 46.29 -0.50
N ILE A 14 26.72 46.80 0.73
CA ILE A 14 26.63 45.97 1.96
C ILE A 14 25.24 45.35 2.09
N ILE A 15 24.18 46.14 1.82
CA ILE A 15 22.80 45.67 1.90
C ILE A 15 22.51 44.58 0.86
N GLU A 16 23.04 44.70 -0.36
CA GLU A 16 22.92 43.68 -1.40
C GLU A 16 23.58 42.36 -0.99
N ASP A 17 24.78 42.43 -0.40
CA ASP A 17 25.48 41.25 0.10
C ASP A 17 24.75 40.63 1.30
N ALA A 18 24.27 41.44 2.23
CA ALA A 18 23.47 40.98 3.37
C ALA A 18 22.16 40.32 2.91
N ALA A 19 21.49 40.88 1.91
CA ALA A 19 20.31 40.29 1.28
C ALA A 19 20.61 38.94 0.62
N ARG A 20 21.83 38.75 0.08
CA ARG A 20 22.29 37.45 -0.43
C ARG A 20 22.40 36.42 0.69
N PHE A 21 23.02 36.78 1.82
CA PHE A 21 23.10 35.89 3.00
C PHE A 21 21.73 35.54 3.58
N MET A 22 20.79 36.50 3.59
CA MET A 22 19.40 36.27 3.99
C MET A 22 18.71 35.22 3.10
N ARG A 23 18.84 35.36 1.77
CA ARG A 23 18.27 34.41 0.80
C ARG A 23 18.89 33.03 0.91
N ILE A 24 20.22 32.95 1.08
CA ILE A 24 20.93 31.68 1.31
C ILE A 24 20.42 31.00 2.59
N SER A 25 20.12 31.78 3.62
CA SER A 25 19.52 31.31 4.87
C SER A 25 18.04 30.93 4.76
N LYS A 26 17.42 31.01 3.57
CA LYS A 26 15.99 30.75 3.30
C LYS A 26 15.04 31.60 4.17
N ARG A 27 15.45 32.82 4.52
CA ARG A 27 14.65 33.78 5.29
C ARG A 27 14.19 34.93 4.39
N THR A 28 13.09 35.57 4.77
CA THR A 28 12.55 36.76 4.08
C THR A 28 12.82 38.07 4.83
N VAL A 29 13.21 37.98 6.10
CA VAL A 29 13.52 39.13 6.97
C VAL A 29 15.03 39.20 7.18
N LEU A 30 15.61 40.37 6.91
CA LEU A 30 17.02 40.67 7.09
C LEU A 30 17.33 40.81 8.58
N LYS A 31 18.31 40.05 9.09
CA LYS A 31 18.76 40.15 10.49
C LYS A 31 20.07 40.94 10.60
N PRO A 32 20.37 41.56 11.77
CA PRO A 32 21.66 42.22 12.02
C PRO A 32 22.87 41.28 11.79
N SER A 33 22.71 39.99 12.07
CA SER A 33 23.71 38.96 11.77
C SER A 33 24.07 38.89 10.28
N ASP A 34 23.10 39.09 9.39
CA ASP A 34 23.30 38.99 7.93
C ASP A 34 24.15 40.17 7.42
N ILE A 35 24.00 41.35 8.06
CA ILE A 35 24.84 42.53 7.83
C ILE A 35 26.25 42.28 8.35
N ASN A 36 26.39 41.70 9.55
CA ASN A 36 27.70 41.36 10.10
C ASN A 36 28.44 40.32 9.24
N PHE A 37 27.76 39.34 8.65
CA PHE A 37 28.37 38.42 7.68
C PHE A 37 28.81 39.14 6.39
N ALA A 38 28.03 40.13 5.92
CA ALA A 38 28.41 40.95 4.77
C ALA A 38 29.61 41.86 5.05
N LEU A 39 29.72 42.41 6.26
CA LEU A 39 30.89 43.19 6.68
C LEU A 39 32.13 42.30 6.79
N GLN A 40 32.00 41.13 7.42
CA GLN A 40 33.09 40.17 7.55
C GLN A 40 33.59 39.64 6.20
N SER A 41 32.69 39.39 5.23
CA SER A 41 33.10 38.92 3.90
C SER A 41 33.90 39.96 3.11
N ARG A 42 33.75 41.24 3.46
CA ARG A 42 34.48 42.37 2.90
C ARG A 42 35.77 42.71 3.67
N GLY A 43 36.01 42.04 4.80
CA GLY A 43 37.14 42.34 5.69
C GLY A 43 36.93 43.59 6.56
N GLU A 44 35.69 44.06 6.68
CA GLU A 44 35.31 45.20 7.53
C GLU A 44 35.00 44.74 8.97
N GLN A 45 35.07 45.68 9.91
CA GLN A 45 34.77 45.40 11.32
C GLN A 45 33.26 45.12 11.51
N PRO A 46 32.87 44.05 12.22
CA PRO A 46 31.48 43.79 12.54
C PRO A 46 30.96 44.83 13.54
N VAL A 47 29.68 45.15 13.44
CA VAL A 47 29.02 46.07 14.35
C VAL A 47 28.42 45.28 15.51
N PHE A 48 28.82 45.62 16.73
CA PHE A 48 28.36 45.00 17.97
C PHE A 48 27.24 45.83 18.62
N GLY A 49 26.48 45.22 19.52
CA GLY A 49 25.40 45.89 20.27
C GLY A 49 24.01 45.79 19.63
N TYR A 50 23.91 45.34 18.38
CA TYR A 50 22.63 45.19 17.69
C TYR A 50 22.14 43.74 17.69
N GLU A 51 21.12 43.47 18.49
CA GLU A 51 20.39 42.20 18.49
C GLU A 51 18.97 42.39 17.94
N PHE A 52 18.38 41.33 17.38
CA PHE A 52 17.00 41.36 16.91
C PHE A 52 15.98 41.40 18.06
N SER A 53 16.37 40.93 19.25
CA SER A 53 15.48 40.83 20.42
C SER A 53 15.21 42.18 21.07
N THR A 54 16.10 43.16 20.92
CA THR A 54 15.98 44.48 21.52
C THR A 54 15.57 45.51 20.46
N PRO A 55 14.35 46.05 20.51
CA PRO A 55 13.95 47.11 19.59
C PRO A 55 14.72 48.38 19.93
N HIS A 56 15.53 48.87 18.99
CA HIS A 56 16.22 50.15 19.13
C HIS A 56 15.30 51.25 18.58
N ALA A 57 14.64 52.00 19.46
CA ALA A 57 13.72 53.06 19.08
C ALA A 57 14.43 54.42 19.09
N LEU A 58 14.46 55.08 17.94
CA LEU A 58 14.96 56.45 17.83
C LEU A 58 13.89 57.44 18.30
N GLN A 59 14.15 58.13 19.41
CA GLN A 59 13.26 59.16 19.93
C GLN A 59 13.65 60.54 19.38
N ARG A 60 12.67 61.30 18.89
CA ARG A 60 12.92 62.67 18.42
C ARG A 60 13.17 63.59 19.62
N VAL A 61 14.27 64.34 19.59
CA VAL A 61 14.60 65.30 20.66
C VAL A 61 13.59 66.46 20.62
N PRO A 62 12.89 66.74 21.72
CA PRO A 62 11.95 67.86 21.77
C PRO A 62 12.71 69.18 21.63
N GLY A 63 12.22 70.07 20.75
CA GLY A 63 12.75 71.42 20.57
C GLY A 63 13.74 71.60 19.42
N VAL A 64 14.28 70.53 18.81
CA VAL A 64 15.17 70.64 17.63
C VAL A 64 14.66 69.78 16.47
N PRO A 65 14.39 70.38 15.28
CA PRO A 65 13.98 69.60 14.12
C PRO A 65 15.16 68.75 13.58
N GLY A 66 14.90 67.47 13.28
CA GLY A 66 15.85 66.59 12.61
C GLY A 66 16.87 65.88 13.51
N ILE A 67 16.81 66.07 14.83
CA ILE A 67 17.68 65.34 15.78
C ILE A 67 16.89 64.20 16.43
N TYR A 68 17.46 63.00 16.31
CA TYR A 68 16.97 61.79 16.95
C TYR A 68 18.04 61.31 17.93
N LYS A 69 17.62 60.88 19.11
CA LYS A 69 18.47 60.31 20.14
C LYS A 69 18.02 58.85 20.36
N GLU A 70 18.99 57.98 20.55
CA GLU A 70 18.74 56.65 21.07
C GLU A 70 18.52 56.74 22.58
N ASP A 71 17.41 56.16 23.05
CA ASP A 71 17.11 56.11 24.47
C ASP A 71 17.88 54.93 25.07
N ASP A 72 18.85 55.23 25.92
CA ASP A 72 19.71 54.25 26.58
C ASP A 72 19.51 54.44 28.09
N GLU A 73 18.64 53.60 28.66
CA GLU A 73 18.35 53.61 30.09
C GLU A 73 19.41 52.79 30.83
N GLU A 74 20.06 53.39 31.82
CA GLU A 74 21.02 52.68 32.67
C GLU A 74 20.28 51.64 33.54
N ILE A 75 20.61 50.36 33.36
CA ILE A 75 20.02 49.25 34.13
C ILE A 75 20.96 48.89 35.29
N ASP A 76 20.43 48.75 36.50
CA ASP A 76 21.20 48.27 37.65
C ASP A 76 21.59 46.79 37.47
N LEU A 77 22.87 46.48 37.71
CA LEU A 77 23.43 45.13 37.57
C LEU A 77 22.75 44.12 38.49
N SER A 78 22.26 44.56 39.66
CA SER A 78 21.53 43.68 40.58
C SER A 78 20.19 43.22 39.98
N THR A 79 19.54 44.07 39.19
CA THR A 79 18.30 43.74 38.47
C THR A 79 18.57 42.72 37.38
N LEU A 80 19.66 42.89 36.62
CA LEU A 80 20.03 41.97 35.54
C LEU A 80 20.39 40.57 36.05
N ILE A 81 21.11 40.48 37.18
CA ILE A 81 21.49 39.18 37.77
C ILE A 81 20.27 38.40 38.30
N ASN A 82 19.26 39.12 38.78
CA ASN A 82 18.04 38.54 39.32
C ASN A 82 16.96 38.30 38.25
N GLU A 83 17.24 38.62 36.98
CA GLU A 83 16.32 38.36 35.87
C GLU A 83 16.17 36.85 35.65
N PRO A 84 14.94 36.30 35.61
CA PRO A 84 14.74 34.89 35.38
C PRO A 84 15.15 34.50 33.97
N PHE A 85 15.69 33.29 33.81
CA PHE A 85 16.06 32.78 32.49
C PHE A 85 14.85 32.68 31.55
N PRO A 86 15.02 32.99 30.25
CA PRO A 86 13.96 32.82 29.27
C PRO A 86 13.61 31.34 29.08
N PRO A 87 12.36 31.01 28.72
CA PRO A 87 11.96 29.64 28.43
C PRO A 87 12.72 29.11 27.19
N ILE A 88 13.26 27.90 27.31
CA ILE A 88 13.99 27.25 26.22
C ILE A 88 12.99 26.59 25.26
N PRO A 89 13.04 26.88 23.95
CA PRO A 89 12.21 26.19 22.98
C PRO A 89 12.49 24.69 22.91
N HIS A 90 11.49 23.90 22.52
CA HIS A 90 11.67 22.47 22.26
C HIS A 90 12.66 22.25 21.10
N PRO A 91 13.43 21.14 21.13
CA PRO A 91 14.30 20.79 20.01
C PRO A 91 13.46 20.62 18.73
N PRO A 92 14.04 20.90 17.55
CA PRO A 92 13.33 20.79 16.28
C PRO A 92 12.89 19.33 16.04
N SER A 93 11.60 19.13 15.80
CA SER A 93 11.00 17.87 15.37
C SER A 93 10.23 18.06 14.06
N PHE A 94 9.99 16.98 13.33
CA PHE A 94 9.21 17.00 12.10
C PHE A 94 7.91 16.23 12.28
N THR A 95 6.84 16.74 11.67
CA THR A 95 5.54 16.08 11.58
C THR A 95 5.14 16.05 10.12
N ALA A 96 5.07 14.85 9.54
CA ALA A 96 4.66 14.66 8.15
C ALA A 96 3.13 14.50 8.06
N HIS A 97 2.55 15.05 6.99
CA HIS A 97 1.15 14.87 6.64
C HIS A 97 0.99 14.88 5.12
N TRP A 98 -0.13 14.36 4.63
CA TRP A 98 -0.44 14.36 3.20
C TRP A 98 -0.94 15.74 2.76
N LEU A 99 -0.15 16.42 1.94
CA LEU A 99 -0.53 17.69 1.33
C LEU A 99 -1.50 17.50 0.16
N ALA A 100 -1.31 16.43 -0.63
CA ALA A 100 -2.16 16.10 -1.77
C ALA A 100 -2.16 14.59 -2.05
N ILE A 101 -3.29 14.07 -2.53
CA ILE A 101 -3.48 12.70 -3.01
C ILE A 101 -4.07 12.81 -4.43
N ASP A 102 -3.39 12.26 -5.43
CA ASP A 102 -3.78 12.33 -6.85
C ASP A 102 -4.12 13.76 -7.34
N GLY A 103 -3.41 14.76 -6.83
CA GLY A 103 -3.57 16.17 -7.19
C GLY A 103 -4.62 16.94 -6.37
N VAL A 104 -5.40 16.25 -5.52
CA VAL A 104 -6.41 16.87 -4.64
C VAL A 104 -5.85 17.02 -3.23
N GLN A 105 -6.02 18.20 -2.63
CA GLN A 105 -5.60 18.47 -1.26
C GLN A 105 -6.66 17.95 -0.26
N PRO A 106 -6.32 17.02 0.65
CA PRO A 106 -7.26 16.54 1.65
C PRO A 106 -7.51 17.61 2.72
N LEU A 107 -8.75 17.66 3.23
CA LEU A 107 -9.20 18.61 4.25
C LEU A 107 -8.80 18.14 5.67
N ILE A 108 -7.50 18.04 5.92
CA ILE A 108 -6.95 17.80 7.26
C ILE A 108 -6.63 19.13 7.96
N PRO A 109 -6.62 19.19 9.31
CA PRO A 109 -6.35 20.42 10.05
C PRO A 109 -5.01 21.09 9.71
N GLN A 110 -4.04 20.30 9.22
CA GLN A 110 -2.71 20.78 8.84
C GLN A 110 -2.68 21.45 7.45
N ASN A 111 -3.66 21.16 6.59
CA ASN A 111 -3.73 21.72 5.25
C ASN A 111 -4.50 23.04 5.26
N PRO A 112 -4.08 24.03 4.44
CA PRO A 112 -4.85 25.25 4.26
C PRO A 112 -6.22 24.95 3.65
N ILE A 113 -7.22 25.75 4.01
CA ILE A 113 -8.53 25.68 3.39
C ILE A 113 -8.44 26.38 2.03
N PRO A 114 -8.88 25.76 0.92
CA PRO A 114 -8.84 26.37 -0.40
C PRO A 114 -9.65 27.67 -0.42
N SER A 115 -9.09 28.73 -1.03
CA SER A 115 -9.67 30.09 -1.03
C SER A 115 -11.09 30.15 -1.58
N LYS A 116 -11.39 29.32 -2.60
CA LYS A 116 -12.75 29.18 -3.16
C LYS A 116 -13.78 28.70 -2.13
N LEU A 117 -13.37 27.83 -1.21
CA LEU A 117 -14.21 27.31 -0.14
C LEU A 117 -14.38 28.39 0.95
N LEU A 118 -13.32 29.16 1.25
CA LEU A 118 -13.42 30.30 2.15
C LEU A 118 -14.40 31.36 1.62
N GLU A 119 -14.37 31.64 0.32
CA GLU A 119 -15.32 32.52 -0.36
C GLU A 119 -16.76 31.97 -0.34
N ALA A 120 -16.95 30.66 -0.49
CA ALA A 120 -18.26 30.02 -0.42
C ALA A 120 -18.86 30.07 1.01
N ILE A 121 -18.04 29.82 2.03
CA ILE A 121 -18.43 29.95 3.45
C ILE A 121 -18.85 31.38 3.79
N GLN A 122 -18.11 32.37 3.28
CA GLN A 122 -18.42 33.79 3.50
C GLN A 122 -19.70 34.25 2.80
N ARG A 123 -20.06 33.63 1.67
CA ARG A 123 -21.28 33.98 0.92
C ARG A 123 -22.53 33.32 1.51
N ASP A 124 -22.52 32.00 1.73
CA ASP A 124 -23.59 31.25 2.42
C ASP A 124 -23.18 29.78 2.65
N PRO A 125 -23.25 29.21 3.88
CA PRO A 125 -22.84 27.84 4.15
C PRO A 125 -23.71 26.77 3.45
N SER A 126 -24.94 27.11 3.08
CA SER A 126 -25.89 26.22 2.38
C SER A 126 -25.57 26.06 0.89
N SER A 127 -24.78 26.97 0.31
CA SER A 127 -24.45 26.99 -1.12
C SER A 127 -23.48 25.86 -1.53
N ILE A 128 -22.67 25.38 -0.57
CA ILE A 128 -21.67 24.32 -0.75
C ILE A 128 -22.33 22.98 -1.16
N LEU A 129 -23.56 22.72 -0.72
CA LEU A 129 -24.32 21.51 -1.07
C LEU A 129 -25.05 21.63 -2.42
N SER A 130 -25.18 22.86 -2.94
CA SER A 130 -26.04 23.16 -4.10
C SER A 130 -25.26 23.18 -5.41
N ASP A 131 -23.92 23.25 -5.37
CA ASP A 131 -23.08 23.39 -6.57
C ASP A 131 -22.18 22.15 -6.80
N PRO A 132 -22.57 21.23 -7.71
CA PRO A 132 -21.84 19.98 -7.97
C PRO A 132 -20.42 20.19 -8.50
N SER A 133 -20.16 21.33 -9.15
CA SER A 133 -18.85 21.67 -9.72
C SER A 133 -17.81 21.97 -8.64
N LEU A 134 -18.23 22.70 -7.59
CA LEU A 134 -17.37 23.04 -6.46
C LEU A 134 -17.11 21.82 -5.56
N ALA A 135 -18.13 20.98 -5.36
CA ALA A 135 -17.99 19.71 -4.63
C ALA A 135 -16.96 18.76 -5.30
N HIS A 136 -16.94 18.73 -6.63
CA HIS A 136 -15.99 17.95 -7.43
C HIS A 136 -14.55 18.48 -7.33
N GLU A 137 -14.34 19.79 -7.40
CA GLU A 137 -13.01 20.41 -7.26
C GLU A 137 -12.45 20.28 -5.84
N LEU A 138 -13.32 20.14 -4.83
CA LEU A 138 -12.97 19.96 -3.43
C LEU A 138 -12.91 18.48 -2.97
N GLY A 139 -13.26 17.53 -3.85
CA GLY A 139 -13.26 16.10 -3.52
C GLY A 139 -14.30 15.68 -2.47
N ILE A 140 -15.45 16.36 -2.40
CA ILE A 140 -16.53 16.12 -1.42
C ILE A 140 -17.73 15.47 -2.12
N ASP A 141 -18.11 14.26 -1.71
CA ASP A 141 -19.33 13.59 -2.19
C ASP A 141 -20.58 14.11 -1.44
N THR A 142 -21.55 14.66 -2.17
CA THR A 142 -22.85 15.11 -1.63
C THR A 142 -23.88 13.98 -1.45
N ALA A 143 -23.54 12.74 -1.81
CA ALA A 143 -24.49 11.63 -1.92
C ALA A 143 -24.61 10.71 -0.68
N GLN A 144 -23.78 10.86 0.36
CA GLN A 144 -23.75 9.93 1.51
C GLN A 144 -23.88 10.60 2.89
N VAL A 145 -24.65 11.69 3.01
CA VAL A 145 -24.98 12.28 4.32
C VAL A 145 -26.15 11.55 5.02
N GLY A 146 -26.66 10.46 4.46
CA GLY A 146 -27.82 9.77 5.00
C GLY A 146 -27.78 8.26 4.85
N GLN A 147 -26.92 7.57 5.59
CA GLN A 147 -27.22 6.32 6.33
C GLN A 147 -25.94 5.79 6.96
N GLY A 148 -26.04 5.36 8.22
CA GLY A 148 -24.90 5.10 9.09
C GLY A 148 -24.00 3.93 8.69
N GLN A 149 -22.80 3.98 9.28
CA GLN A 149 -21.69 3.01 9.25
C GLN A 149 -20.68 3.14 8.11
N SER A 150 -20.09 4.34 7.95
CA SER A 150 -18.78 4.49 7.30
C SER A 150 -17.67 4.09 8.29
N HIS A 151 -16.87 3.10 7.92
CA HIS A 151 -15.69 2.68 8.68
C HIS A 151 -14.72 3.85 8.83
N VAL A 152 -14.49 4.25 10.08
CA VAL A 152 -13.69 5.40 10.49
C VAL A 152 -12.21 5.21 10.15
N TYR A 153 -11.74 5.98 9.19
CA TYR A 153 -10.41 6.59 9.20
C TYR A 153 -10.60 8.10 9.10
N GLY A 154 -10.03 8.84 10.05
CA GLY A 154 -9.91 10.31 10.10
C GLY A 154 -10.95 11.14 9.33
N ASN A 155 -11.92 11.70 10.07
CA ASN A 155 -12.87 12.72 9.61
C ASN A 155 -13.72 12.36 8.37
N GLY A 156 -14.55 11.32 8.47
CA GLY A 156 -15.97 11.33 8.02
C GLY A 156 -16.34 11.81 6.61
N ILE A 157 -15.39 12.01 5.71
CA ILE A 157 -15.58 12.41 4.32
C ILE A 157 -14.98 11.27 3.51
N GLU A 158 -15.85 10.44 2.95
CA GLU A 158 -15.48 9.43 1.98
C GLU A 158 -15.07 10.16 0.70
N ILE A 159 -13.76 10.26 0.46
CA ILE A 159 -13.22 10.73 -0.83
C ILE A 159 -13.29 9.53 -1.76
N LYS A 160 -14.42 9.32 -2.43
CA LYS A 160 -14.39 8.60 -3.71
C LYS A 160 -13.81 9.59 -4.71
N PRO A 161 -12.67 9.34 -5.36
CA PRO A 161 -12.20 10.24 -6.40
C PRO A 161 -13.25 10.24 -7.52
N PRO A 162 -14.06 11.31 -7.70
CA PRO A 162 -14.85 11.42 -8.90
C PRO A 162 -13.90 12.11 -9.86
N ILE A 163 -12.95 11.40 -10.45
CA ILE A 163 -12.21 11.97 -11.57
C ILE A 163 -12.72 11.16 -12.75
N LYS A 164 -13.63 11.77 -13.53
CA LYS A 164 -13.60 11.49 -14.95
C LYS A 164 -12.22 11.97 -15.37
N HIS A 165 -11.22 11.09 -15.31
CA HIS A 165 -9.96 11.42 -15.93
C HIS A 165 -10.34 11.70 -17.37
N ASP A 166 -9.98 12.88 -17.89
CA ASP A 166 -10.02 13.10 -19.31
C ASP A 166 -8.96 12.17 -19.92
N LEU A 167 -9.33 10.90 -20.03
CA LEU A 167 -8.49 9.84 -20.55
C LEU A 167 -8.29 10.14 -22.02
N SER A 168 -7.02 10.18 -22.44
CA SER A 168 -6.69 10.16 -23.87
C SER A 168 -7.43 9.01 -24.56
N GLN A 169 -7.82 9.22 -25.81
CA GLN A 169 -8.40 8.18 -26.65
C GLN A 169 -7.53 6.92 -26.69
N GLU A 170 -6.20 7.07 -26.66
CA GLU A 170 -5.25 5.96 -26.64
C GLU A 170 -5.34 5.15 -25.33
N LEU A 171 -5.46 5.82 -24.19
CA LEU A 171 -5.61 5.19 -22.88
C LEU A 171 -6.95 4.46 -22.77
N GLN A 172 -8.02 5.05 -23.31
CA GLN A 172 -9.34 4.40 -23.37
C GLN A 172 -9.29 3.14 -24.23
N LEU A 173 -8.69 3.21 -25.42
CA LEU A 173 -8.53 2.07 -26.31
C LEU A 173 -7.65 0.97 -25.68
N PHE A 174 -6.60 1.35 -24.95
CA PHE A 174 -5.78 0.41 -24.19
C PHE A 174 -6.62 -0.29 -23.12
N TYR A 175 -7.36 0.48 -22.32
CA TYR A 175 -8.23 -0.06 -21.27
C TYR A 175 -9.29 -1.02 -21.84
N GLU A 176 -9.96 -0.63 -22.92
CA GLU A 176 -10.97 -1.46 -23.59
C GLU A 176 -10.37 -2.77 -24.10
N LYS A 177 -9.23 -2.72 -24.81
CA LYS A 177 -8.57 -3.92 -25.32
C LYS A 177 -8.07 -4.82 -24.20
N ALA A 178 -7.45 -4.25 -23.16
CA ALA A 178 -6.93 -5.00 -22.03
C ALA A 178 -8.04 -5.73 -21.27
N THR A 179 -9.14 -5.04 -20.97
CA THR A 179 -10.29 -5.63 -20.27
C THR A 179 -10.98 -6.70 -21.10
N GLN A 180 -11.14 -6.49 -22.42
CA GLN A 180 -11.67 -7.51 -23.33
C GLN A 180 -10.80 -8.78 -23.35
N PHE A 181 -9.47 -8.64 -23.45
CA PHE A 181 -8.57 -9.80 -23.45
C PHE A 181 -8.56 -10.57 -22.12
N ILE A 182 -8.78 -9.89 -21.00
CA ILE A 182 -8.89 -10.54 -19.67
C ILE A 182 -10.21 -11.32 -19.53
N LEU A 183 -11.29 -10.85 -20.17
CA LEU A 183 -12.61 -11.47 -20.10
C LEU A 183 -12.84 -12.57 -21.15
N ASP A 184 -12.21 -12.50 -22.33
CA ASP A 184 -12.34 -13.49 -23.42
C ASP A 184 -11.58 -14.82 -23.16
N VAL A 185 -11.25 -15.10 -21.90
CA VAL A 185 -10.49 -16.28 -21.53
C VAL A 185 -11.41 -17.50 -21.48
N LYS A 186 -11.17 -18.44 -22.39
CA LYS A 186 -11.82 -19.76 -22.40
C LYS A 186 -11.02 -20.77 -21.55
N ASP A 187 -11.70 -21.73 -20.92
CA ASP A 187 -11.07 -22.78 -20.10
C ASP A 187 -9.96 -23.54 -20.85
N SER A 188 -10.09 -23.69 -22.17
CA SER A 188 -9.11 -24.32 -23.06
C SER A 188 -7.77 -23.57 -23.18
N LEU A 189 -7.69 -22.32 -22.72
CA LEU A 189 -6.46 -21.52 -22.79
C LEU A 189 -5.43 -21.91 -21.72
N PHE A 190 -5.77 -22.69 -20.69
CA PHE A 190 -4.80 -23.08 -19.66
C PHE A 190 -4.27 -24.52 -19.83
N GLU A 191 -4.66 -25.17 -20.92
CA GLU A 191 -4.55 -26.63 -21.11
C GLU A 191 -3.12 -27.15 -21.39
N ASN A 192 -2.12 -26.28 -21.56
CA ASN A 192 -0.78 -26.66 -22.01
C ASN A 192 0.33 -26.48 -20.94
N ARG A 193 0.26 -27.20 -19.82
CA ARG A 193 1.41 -27.31 -18.90
C ARG A 193 1.55 -28.72 -18.33
N ILE A 194 2.13 -29.64 -19.10
CA ILE A 194 2.78 -30.84 -18.57
C ILE A 194 4.19 -30.95 -19.18
N GLU A 195 5.20 -30.88 -18.32
CA GLU A 195 6.55 -31.39 -18.57
C GLU A 195 6.51 -32.93 -18.49
N GLY A 196 6.96 -33.64 -19.54
CA GLY A 196 7.25 -35.08 -19.46
C GLY A 196 7.03 -35.90 -20.74
N GLU A 197 8.14 -36.24 -21.40
CA GLU A 197 8.40 -37.35 -22.36
C GLU A 197 7.75 -37.32 -23.78
N PRO A 198 8.54 -37.55 -24.86
CA PRO A 198 8.07 -37.46 -26.25
C PRO A 198 7.88 -38.83 -26.90
N GLN A 199 6.64 -39.34 -27.15
CA GLN A 199 6.44 -40.41 -28.14
C GLN A 199 5.10 -40.34 -28.91
N GLN A 200 5.27 -40.13 -30.24
CA GLN A 200 4.54 -40.71 -31.38
C GLN A 200 3.05 -40.39 -31.62
N GLN A 201 2.82 -39.22 -32.21
CA GLN A 201 2.23 -39.02 -33.54
C GLN A 201 1.10 -39.96 -34.02
N GLN A 202 -0.16 -39.50 -33.91
CA GLN A 202 -1.15 -39.63 -34.99
C GLN A 202 -1.91 -38.29 -35.18
N ASN A 203 -1.92 -37.82 -36.41
CA ASN A 203 -2.48 -36.54 -36.87
C ASN A 203 -4.01 -36.57 -36.90
N PHE A 204 -4.68 -35.45 -36.62
CA PHE A 204 -5.57 -34.75 -37.57
C PHE A 204 -6.19 -33.48 -36.90
N THR A 205 -6.03 -32.31 -37.54
CA THR A 205 -6.72 -30.99 -37.30
C THR A 205 -6.29 -30.03 -36.17
N SER A 206 -5.19 -30.25 -35.44
CA SER A 206 -4.87 -29.44 -34.24
C SER A 206 -3.88 -28.26 -34.43
N SER A 207 -3.18 -28.14 -35.56
CA SER A 207 -2.06 -27.16 -35.67
C SER A 207 -2.48 -25.69 -35.65
N GLN A 208 -3.65 -25.34 -36.21
CA GLN A 208 -4.16 -23.96 -36.18
C GLN A 208 -4.88 -23.62 -34.87
N ALA A 209 -5.52 -24.61 -34.22
CA ALA A 209 -6.16 -24.40 -32.92
C ALA A 209 -5.12 -24.20 -31.82
N VAL A 210 -4.02 -24.98 -31.83
CA VAL A 210 -2.93 -24.85 -30.88
C VAL A 210 -2.17 -23.53 -31.07
N SER A 211 -1.95 -23.06 -32.30
CA SER A 211 -1.37 -21.73 -32.55
C SER A 211 -2.28 -20.62 -32.04
N ASN A 212 -3.59 -20.69 -32.31
CA ASN A 212 -4.54 -19.67 -31.83
C ASN A 212 -4.62 -19.61 -30.30
N ILE A 213 -4.49 -20.76 -29.61
CA ILE A 213 -4.46 -20.83 -28.14
C ILE A 213 -3.17 -20.22 -27.58
N THR A 214 -2.02 -20.55 -28.17
CA THR A 214 -0.72 -19.96 -27.76
C THR A 214 -0.66 -18.46 -28.06
N ASP A 215 -1.24 -18.02 -29.17
CA ASP A 215 -1.35 -16.60 -29.52
C ASP A 215 -2.22 -15.85 -28.52
N ALA A 216 -3.34 -16.43 -28.08
CA ALA A 216 -4.20 -15.84 -27.06
C ALA A 216 -3.51 -15.75 -25.69
N GLN A 217 -2.79 -16.80 -25.28
CA GLN A 217 -1.95 -16.77 -24.06
C GLN A 217 -0.87 -15.70 -24.14
N HIS A 218 -0.19 -15.58 -25.29
CA HIS A 218 0.87 -14.59 -25.50
C HIS A 218 0.32 -13.16 -25.48
N ARG A 219 -0.89 -12.92 -26.03
CA ARG A 219 -1.59 -11.63 -25.92
C ARG A 219 -1.88 -11.28 -24.46
N LEU A 220 -2.44 -12.21 -23.70
CA LEU A 220 -2.76 -11.99 -22.28
C LEU A 220 -1.49 -11.74 -21.44
N GLU A 221 -0.40 -12.47 -21.72
CA GLU A 221 0.89 -12.22 -21.06
C GLU A 221 1.46 -10.84 -21.43
N SER A 222 1.39 -10.45 -22.71
CA SER A 222 1.86 -9.13 -23.15
C SER A 222 1.11 -8.00 -22.44
N VAL A 223 -0.20 -8.15 -22.21
CA VAL A 223 -1.00 -7.18 -21.44
C VAL A 223 -0.48 -7.08 -20.00
N TYR A 224 -0.23 -8.20 -19.32
CA TYR A 224 0.30 -8.18 -17.95
C TYR A 224 1.69 -7.56 -17.85
N GLN A 225 2.56 -7.82 -18.84
CA GLN A 225 3.89 -7.21 -18.89
C GLN A 225 3.80 -5.71 -19.14
N SER A 226 2.93 -5.24 -20.04
CA SER A 226 2.66 -3.81 -20.24
C SER A 226 2.19 -3.14 -18.94
N ILE A 227 1.23 -3.73 -18.24
CA ILE A 227 0.73 -3.16 -16.96
C ILE A 227 1.82 -3.10 -15.89
N SER A 228 2.70 -4.12 -15.85
CA SER A 228 3.80 -4.15 -14.88
C SER A 228 4.92 -3.16 -15.22
N GLY A 229 5.12 -2.84 -16.49
CA GLY A 229 6.24 -2.03 -16.99
C GLY A 229 5.92 -0.56 -17.25
N ASP A 230 4.67 -0.22 -17.57
CA ASP A 230 4.33 1.08 -18.14
C ASP A 230 4.00 2.13 -17.06
N PRO A 231 4.77 3.23 -16.96
CA PRO A 231 4.54 4.28 -15.96
C PRO A 231 3.35 5.20 -16.26
N GLY A 232 2.90 5.25 -17.52
CA GLY A 232 1.80 6.12 -17.96
C GLY A 232 0.40 5.66 -17.55
N LEU A 233 0.27 4.50 -16.92
CA LEU A 233 -1.02 3.87 -16.64
C LEU A 233 -1.64 4.27 -15.29
N GLN A 234 -1.00 5.17 -14.52
CA GLN A 234 -1.54 5.58 -13.20
C GLN A 234 -2.96 6.16 -13.30
N GLN A 235 -3.27 6.89 -14.36
CA GLN A 235 -4.62 7.45 -14.58
C GLN A 235 -5.71 6.37 -14.79
N LEU A 236 -5.31 5.14 -15.16
CA LEU A 236 -6.24 4.01 -15.32
C LEU A 236 -6.56 3.29 -14.00
N MET A 237 -5.81 3.57 -12.93
CA MET A 237 -5.94 2.86 -11.65
C MET A 237 -7.35 2.89 -11.03
N PRO A 238 -8.09 4.02 -11.02
CA PRO A 238 -9.47 4.05 -10.54
C PRO A 238 -10.35 3.06 -11.32
N TYR A 239 -10.24 3.08 -12.66
CA TYR A 239 -11.03 2.23 -13.55
C TYR A 239 -10.68 0.76 -13.38
N PHE A 240 -9.39 0.43 -13.28
CA PHE A 240 -8.94 -0.93 -13.03
C PHE A 240 -9.41 -1.46 -11.68
N SER A 241 -9.36 -0.64 -10.62
CA SER A 241 -9.81 -1.07 -9.29
C SER A 241 -11.31 -1.36 -9.25
N GLN A 242 -12.12 -0.51 -9.90
CA GLN A 242 -13.56 -0.70 -10.01
C GLN A 242 -13.92 -1.89 -10.91
N PHE A 243 -13.20 -2.06 -12.02
CA PHE A 243 -13.33 -3.19 -12.92
C PHE A 243 -13.10 -4.51 -12.18
N VAL A 244 -11.98 -4.62 -11.45
CA VAL A 244 -11.64 -5.81 -10.66
C VAL A 244 -12.75 -6.13 -9.65
N ALA A 245 -13.21 -5.14 -8.88
CA ALA A 245 -14.24 -5.35 -7.88
C ALA A 245 -15.58 -5.79 -8.49
N THR A 246 -15.97 -5.21 -9.63
CA THR A 246 -17.25 -5.51 -10.29
C THR A 246 -17.23 -6.88 -10.97
N GLU A 247 -16.16 -7.19 -11.70
CA GLU A 247 -16.07 -8.43 -12.49
C GLU A 247 -15.85 -9.67 -11.62
N ILE A 248 -15.19 -9.55 -10.46
CA ILE A 248 -15.06 -10.68 -9.52
C ILE A 248 -16.44 -11.10 -8.99
N ILE A 249 -17.29 -10.13 -8.67
CA ILE A 249 -18.65 -10.40 -8.17
C ILE A 249 -19.52 -10.98 -9.30
N ARG A 250 -19.40 -10.43 -10.51
CA ARG A 250 -20.22 -10.83 -11.67
C ARG A 250 -19.86 -12.22 -12.20
N ASN A 251 -18.58 -12.59 -12.19
CA ASN A 251 -18.07 -13.83 -12.75
C ASN A 251 -17.62 -14.85 -11.68
N ILE A 252 -18.24 -14.85 -10.49
CA ILE A 252 -17.84 -15.72 -9.37
C ILE A 252 -17.89 -17.23 -9.71
N HIS A 253 -18.69 -17.59 -10.72
CA HIS A 253 -18.84 -18.96 -11.20
C HIS A 253 -17.81 -19.37 -12.27
N ASN A 254 -17.09 -18.43 -12.89
CA ASN A 254 -16.12 -18.73 -13.94
C ASN A 254 -14.69 -18.66 -13.37
N CYS A 255 -14.09 -19.83 -13.09
CA CYS A 255 -12.77 -19.92 -12.48
C CYS A 255 -11.64 -19.40 -13.38
N ALA A 256 -11.74 -19.57 -14.71
CA ALA A 256 -10.72 -19.12 -15.66
C ALA A 256 -10.63 -17.59 -15.73
N VAL A 257 -11.77 -16.90 -15.73
CA VAL A 257 -11.82 -15.43 -15.70
C VAL A 257 -11.30 -14.92 -14.35
N LEU A 258 -11.74 -15.50 -13.23
CA LEU A 258 -11.24 -15.12 -11.91
C LEU A 258 -9.73 -15.30 -11.78
N TYR A 259 -9.16 -16.40 -12.30
CA TYR A 259 -7.72 -16.62 -12.33
C TYR A 259 -7.00 -15.53 -13.12
N SER A 260 -7.53 -15.16 -14.28
CA SER A 260 -7.00 -14.09 -15.12
C SER A 260 -7.07 -12.72 -14.43
N ILE A 261 -8.16 -12.42 -13.73
CA ILE A 261 -8.28 -11.20 -12.93
C ILE A 261 -7.29 -11.21 -11.76
N MET A 262 -7.08 -12.33 -11.08
CA MET A 262 -6.07 -12.40 -10.01
C MET A 262 -4.66 -12.20 -10.55
N ARG A 263 -4.33 -12.76 -11.73
CA ARG A 263 -3.04 -12.50 -12.41
C ARG A 263 -2.88 -11.03 -12.78
N PHE A 264 -3.95 -10.40 -13.25
CA PHE A 264 -4.00 -8.97 -13.52
C PHE A 264 -3.73 -8.12 -12.26
N VAL A 265 -4.37 -8.45 -11.13
CA VAL A 265 -4.09 -7.79 -9.83
C VAL A 265 -2.64 -8.02 -9.42
N SER A 266 -2.09 -9.23 -9.61
CA SER A 266 -0.67 -9.50 -9.35
C SER A 266 0.27 -8.64 -10.20
N ALA A 267 -0.06 -8.40 -11.48
CA ALA A 267 0.71 -7.51 -12.34
C ALA A 267 0.68 -6.05 -11.84
N ILE A 268 -0.50 -5.54 -11.45
CA ILE A 268 -0.67 -4.21 -10.85
C ILE A 268 0.21 -4.06 -9.59
N PHE A 269 0.16 -5.03 -8.68
CA PHE A 269 0.97 -5.01 -7.45
C PHE A 269 2.46 -5.32 -7.68
N SER A 270 2.85 -5.76 -8.86
CA SER A 270 4.26 -5.95 -9.24
C SER A 270 4.89 -4.69 -9.84
N SER A 271 4.06 -3.79 -10.39
CA SER A 271 4.53 -2.52 -10.93
C SER A 271 5.08 -1.60 -9.82
N PRO A 272 6.30 -1.06 -9.97
CA PRO A 272 6.84 -0.03 -9.08
C PRO A 272 6.32 1.37 -9.40
N TYR A 273 5.78 1.58 -10.60
CA TYR A 273 5.35 2.89 -11.09
C TYR A 273 3.90 3.21 -10.70
N LEU A 274 3.09 2.18 -10.44
CA LEU A 274 1.70 2.34 -10.03
C LEU A 274 1.59 2.51 -8.51
N ASN A 275 1.06 3.66 -8.10
CA ASN A 275 0.67 3.89 -6.71
C ASN A 275 -0.69 3.22 -6.44
N VAL A 276 -0.67 2.05 -5.83
CA VAL A 276 -1.86 1.24 -5.53
C VAL A 276 -2.44 1.55 -4.14
N ASP A 277 -1.68 2.23 -3.28
CA ASP A 277 -2.02 2.46 -1.88
C ASP A 277 -3.40 3.11 -1.68
N PRO A 278 -3.83 4.12 -2.47
CA PRO A 278 -5.17 4.70 -2.34
C PRO A 278 -6.30 3.70 -2.64
N TYR A 279 -6.08 2.75 -3.54
CA TYR A 279 -7.09 1.82 -4.05
C TYR A 279 -7.11 0.47 -3.32
N CYS A 280 -6.21 0.28 -2.35
CA CYS A 280 -6.06 -0.99 -1.63
C CYS A 280 -7.35 -1.39 -0.90
N HIS A 281 -8.10 -0.44 -0.35
CA HIS A 281 -9.36 -0.69 0.34
C HIS A 281 -10.45 -1.32 -0.57
N ILE A 282 -10.37 -1.14 -1.89
CA ILE A 282 -11.26 -1.76 -2.89
C ILE A 282 -10.71 -3.11 -3.34
N LEU A 283 -9.40 -3.18 -3.60
CA LEU A 283 -8.75 -4.38 -4.16
C LEU A 283 -8.65 -5.52 -3.14
N ILE A 284 -8.32 -5.23 -1.88
CA ILE A 284 -8.13 -6.26 -0.86
C ILE A 284 -9.41 -7.06 -0.58
N PRO A 285 -10.59 -6.43 -0.36
CA PRO A 285 -11.84 -7.18 -0.23
C PRO A 285 -12.16 -8.04 -1.44
N ALA A 286 -11.82 -7.59 -2.65
CA ALA A 286 -12.04 -8.36 -3.88
C ALA A 286 -11.16 -9.62 -3.92
N VAL A 287 -9.88 -9.51 -3.58
CA VAL A 287 -8.97 -10.66 -3.43
C VAL A 287 -9.44 -11.58 -2.30
N LEU A 288 -9.85 -11.01 -1.16
CA LEU A 288 -10.39 -11.78 -0.03
C LEU A 288 -11.65 -12.55 -0.41
N THR A 289 -12.53 -11.98 -1.23
CA THR A 289 -13.73 -12.65 -1.74
C THR A 289 -13.35 -13.89 -2.55
N CYS A 290 -12.35 -13.80 -3.43
CA CYS A 290 -11.83 -14.96 -4.18
C CYS A 290 -11.22 -16.04 -3.27
N THR A 291 -10.56 -15.65 -2.16
CA THR A 291 -9.98 -16.62 -1.21
C THR A 291 -11.02 -17.29 -0.32
N LEU A 292 -11.99 -16.53 0.20
CA LEU A 292 -12.90 -16.93 1.29
C LEU A 292 -14.35 -17.18 0.85
N SER A 293 -14.69 -17.00 -0.42
CA SER A 293 -16.07 -17.26 -0.88
C SER A 293 -16.50 -18.69 -0.53
N ASN A 294 -17.78 -18.86 -0.17
CA ASN A 294 -18.38 -20.18 -0.02
C ASN A 294 -18.65 -20.85 -1.36
N GLU A 295 -18.91 -20.04 -2.40
CA GLU A 295 -19.32 -20.49 -3.72
C GLU A 295 -18.37 -19.93 -4.76
N LEU A 296 -17.52 -20.80 -5.30
CA LEU A 296 -16.58 -20.46 -6.37
C LEU A 296 -16.67 -21.56 -7.43
N GLY A 297 -16.89 -21.18 -8.69
CA GLY A 297 -17.06 -22.13 -9.78
C GLY A 297 -18.49 -22.64 -9.97
N THR A 298 -18.66 -23.52 -10.97
CA THR A 298 -19.92 -24.23 -11.22
C THR A 298 -20.05 -25.46 -10.31
N LEU A 299 -21.24 -26.06 -10.25
CA LEU A 299 -21.46 -27.30 -9.46
C LEU A 299 -20.59 -28.46 -9.96
N GLU A 300 -20.31 -28.54 -11.25
CA GLU A 300 -19.44 -29.57 -11.85
C GLU A 300 -17.99 -29.43 -11.38
N ASP A 301 -17.47 -28.19 -11.30
CA ASP A 301 -16.13 -27.91 -10.78
C ASP A 301 -16.00 -28.27 -9.29
N ARG A 302 -17.09 -28.12 -8.54
CA ARG A 302 -17.19 -28.51 -7.12
C ARG A 302 -17.21 -30.03 -6.94
N GLU A 303 -17.82 -30.77 -7.86
CA GLU A 303 -17.85 -32.24 -7.83
C GLU A 303 -16.53 -32.86 -8.32
N TYR A 304 -15.92 -32.30 -9.35
CA TYR A 304 -14.58 -32.68 -9.82
C TYR A 304 -13.52 -32.54 -8.71
N ALA A 305 -13.67 -31.51 -7.89
CA ALA A 305 -12.85 -31.24 -6.70
C ALA A 305 -13.06 -32.23 -5.53
N LYS A 306 -14.21 -32.90 -5.42
CA LYS A 306 -14.42 -33.99 -4.44
C LYS A 306 -13.50 -35.18 -4.72
N GLY A 307 -12.97 -35.28 -5.95
CA GLY A 307 -11.91 -36.23 -6.31
C GLY A 307 -10.59 -36.04 -5.55
N GLY A 308 -10.42 -34.99 -4.76
CA GLY A 308 -9.54 -34.94 -3.58
C GLY A 308 -8.02 -34.89 -3.79
N VAL A 309 -7.49 -35.35 -4.93
CA VAL A 309 -6.03 -35.55 -5.07
C VAL A 309 -5.22 -34.26 -4.98
N LEU A 310 -5.68 -33.16 -5.61
CA LEU A 310 -4.93 -31.89 -5.64
C LEU A 310 -4.91 -31.20 -4.26
N ALA A 311 -6.06 -31.08 -3.60
CA ALA A 311 -6.16 -30.46 -2.28
C ALA A 311 -5.45 -31.28 -1.19
N GLN A 312 -5.50 -32.61 -1.27
CA GLN A 312 -4.80 -33.49 -0.32
C GLN A 312 -3.27 -33.39 -0.48
N ASN A 313 -2.76 -33.34 -1.71
CA ASN A 313 -1.33 -33.19 -1.99
C ASN A 313 -0.81 -31.82 -1.53
N ASP A 314 -1.57 -30.75 -1.78
CA ASP A 314 -1.21 -29.40 -1.38
C ASP A 314 -1.24 -29.22 0.15
N LEU A 315 -2.29 -29.70 0.82
CA LEU A 315 -2.35 -29.69 2.29
C LEU A 315 -1.25 -30.57 2.91
N GLY A 316 -0.94 -31.73 2.30
CA GLY A 316 0.15 -32.60 2.73
C GLY A 316 1.52 -31.90 2.65
N SER A 317 1.81 -31.22 1.53
CA SER A 317 3.02 -30.40 1.35
C SER A 317 3.09 -29.25 2.36
N ILE A 318 1.97 -28.56 2.59
CA ILE A 318 1.86 -27.47 3.57
C ILE A 318 2.11 -27.99 5.00
N ILE A 319 1.53 -29.14 5.38
CA ILE A 319 1.74 -29.73 6.71
C ILE A 319 3.21 -30.14 6.88
N VAL A 320 3.82 -30.77 5.88
CA VAL A 320 5.25 -31.15 5.95
C VAL A 320 6.15 -29.92 6.07
N SER A 321 5.90 -28.87 5.29
CA SER A 321 6.70 -27.64 5.33
C SER A 321 6.51 -26.81 6.61
N THR A 322 5.31 -26.79 7.18
CA THR A 322 5.04 -26.13 8.48
C THR A 322 5.58 -26.96 9.65
N SER A 323 5.44 -28.29 9.64
CA SER A 323 5.99 -29.17 10.67
C SER A 323 7.53 -29.10 10.71
N GLY A 324 8.21 -29.07 9.55
CA GLY A 324 9.67 -28.90 9.48
C GLY A 324 10.17 -27.54 9.98
N LYS A 325 9.36 -26.48 9.85
CA LYS A 325 9.68 -25.14 10.40
C LYS A 325 9.46 -25.06 11.93
N VAL A 326 8.49 -25.80 12.47
CA VAL A 326 8.23 -25.85 13.92
C VAL A 326 9.30 -26.65 14.66
N GLU A 327 9.79 -27.75 14.09
CA GLU A 327 10.89 -28.55 14.66
C GLU A 327 12.25 -27.82 14.64
N SER A 328 12.53 -27.07 13.57
CA SER A 328 13.77 -26.26 13.47
C SER A 328 13.76 -25.00 14.34
N SER A 329 12.58 -24.47 14.70
CA SER A 329 12.43 -23.32 15.61
C SER A 329 12.41 -23.72 17.09
N SER A 330 11.95 -24.92 17.42
CA SER A 330 11.92 -25.43 18.80
C SER A 330 13.26 -25.97 19.29
N SER A 331 14.16 -26.36 18.38
CA SER A 331 15.46 -26.96 18.73
C SER A 331 16.58 -25.97 19.11
N LYS A 332 16.32 -24.65 19.11
CA LYS A 332 17.31 -23.62 19.53
C LYS A 332 17.03 -22.96 20.88
N ARG A 333 15.99 -23.38 21.62
CA ARG A 333 15.62 -22.74 22.89
C ARG A 333 15.38 -23.73 24.03
N ILE A 334 16.19 -24.77 24.18
CA ILE A 334 16.42 -25.44 25.49
C ILE A 334 17.79 -26.10 25.38
N THR A 335 18.83 -25.53 26.00
CA THR A 335 19.96 -26.24 26.63
C THR A 335 20.98 -25.22 27.12
N GLN A 336 20.80 -24.72 28.34
CA GLN A 336 21.90 -24.36 29.24
C GLN A 336 21.35 -24.28 30.67
N SER A 337 22.12 -24.82 31.62
CA SER A 337 21.87 -25.11 33.06
C SER A 337 21.36 -26.54 33.33
N SER A 338 22.27 -27.51 33.60
CA SER A 338 22.82 -27.89 34.93
C SER A 338 21.74 -28.47 35.86
N SER A 339 21.87 -29.59 36.57
CA SER A 339 22.91 -30.59 36.81
C SER A 339 22.32 -31.57 37.83
N GLY A 340 22.56 -32.88 37.68
CA GLY A 340 22.58 -33.86 38.77
C GLY A 340 21.25 -34.45 39.26
N ILE A 341 21.07 -35.77 39.08
CA ILE A 341 21.09 -36.79 40.15
C ILE A 341 20.82 -38.17 39.50
N SER A 342 21.63 -39.15 39.89
CA SER A 342 21.71 -40.49 39.32
C SER A 342 21.04 -41.56 40.21
N SER A 343 20.69 -42.69 39.57
CA SER A 343 20.37 -44.03 40.09
C SER A 343 18.96 -44.21 40.71
N LYS A 344 18.20 -45.29 40.45
CA LYS A 344 18.57 -46.72 40.39
C LYS A 344 17.63 -47.55 39.50
N THR A 345 18.22 -48.65 39.03
CA THR A 345 17.70 -49.86 38.37
C THR A 345 16.74 -50.70 39.21
N SER A 346 15.76 -51.34 38.57
CA SER A 346 15.45 -52.77 38.78
C SER A 346 14.49 -53.33 37.73
N THR A 347 14.99 -54.35 37.04
CA THR A 347 14.41 -55.29 36.07
C THR A 347 13.34 -56.23 36.62
N SER A 348 12.37 -56.61 35.79
CA SER A 348 11.91 -58.02 35.67
C SER A 348 11.13 -58.29 34.37
N ASN A 349 11.79 -58.99 33.45
CA ASN A 349 11.35 -60.12 32.59
C ASN A 349 9.89 -60.26 32.12
N ALA A 350 9.69 -60.33 30.79
CA ALA A 350 9.18 -61.55 30.13
C ALA A 350 9.28 -61.49 28.58
N SER A 351 10.01 -62.48 28.07
CA SER A 351 10.23 -63.09 26.75
C SER A 351 9.30 -62.83 25.53
N TYR A 352 9.97 -62.67 24.37
CA TYR A 352 9.51 -62.90 22.98
C TYR A 352 9.29 -64.40 22.67
N PRO A 353 8.50 -64.79 21.63
CA PRO A 353 9.11 -65.04 20.30
C PRO A 353 8.24 -64.78 19.03
N GLN A 354 8.95 -64.41 17.96
CA GLN A 354 8.77 -64.73 16.53
C GLN A 354 7.71 -64.03 15.63
N GLN A 355 8.18 -63.75 14.40
CA GLN A 355 7.51 -63.08 13.26
C GLN A 355 6.54 -64.02 12.47
N PRO A 356 6.05 -63.67 11.27
CA PRO A 356 4.68 -63.21 11.02
C PRO A 356 3.83 -64.26 10.29
N LYS A 357 2.54 -64.37 10.62
CA LYS A 357 1.56 -65.11 9.80
C LYS A 357 0.70 -64.13 9.01
N GLN A 358 0.74 -64.32 7.69
CA GLN A 358 -0.13 -63.71 6.68
C GLN A 358 -1.59 -63.64 7.16
N ARG A 359 -2.20 -62.45 7.08
CA ARG A 359 -3.65 -62.32 7.12
C ARG A 359 -4.14 -61.47 5.95
N GLN A 360 -4.74 -62.20 5.02
CA GLN A 360 -5.71 -61.85 3.97
C GLN A 360 -5.99 -60.36 3.76
N VAL A 361 -5.60 -59.91 2.56
CA VAL A 361 -6.02 -58.69 1.88
C VAL A 361 -7.55 -58.69 1.75
N ALA A 362 -8.21 -57.72 2.38
CA ALA A 362 -9.60 -57.39 2.09
C ALA A 362 -9.68 -56.69 0.71
N PRO A 363 -10.79 -56.84 -0.04
CA PRO A 363 -10.85 -56.46 -1.44
C PRO A 363 -10.65 -54.95 -1.61
N GLN A 364 -9.64 -54.58 -2.42
CA GLN A 364 -9.51 -53.23 -2.94
C GLN A 364 -10.81 -52.88 -3.69
N PRO A 365 -11.42 -51.69 -3.46
CA PRO A 365 -12.47 -51.22 -4.35
C PRO A 365 -11.85 -51.13 -5.76
N GLN A 366 -12.45 -51.85 -6.69
CA GLN A 366 -11.99 -51.96 -8.06
C GLN A 366 -11.88 -50.57 -8.67
N ILE A 367 -10.65 -50.18 -9.02
CA ILE A 367 -10.39 -49.03 -9.87
C ILE A 367 -10.92 -49.41 -11.25
N THR A 368 -12.15 -49.02 -11.54
CA THR A 368 -12.68 -49.06 -12.90
C THR A 368 -11.87 -48.06 -13.70
N ASN A 369 -10.95 -48.57 -14.52
CA ASN A 369 -10.24 -47.83 -15.55
C ASN A 369 -11.24 -47.33 -16.59
N SER A 370 -11.84 -46.18 -16.30
CA SER A 370 -12.52 -45.32 -17.27
C SER A 370 -12.43 -43.89 -16.76
N THR A 371 -11.21 -43.38 -16.64
CA THR A 371 -10.99 -41.93 -16.48
C THR A 371 -11.11 -41.34 -17.89
N PRO A 372 -12.07 -40.44 -18.17
CA PRO A 372 -12.06 -39.72 -19.43
C PRO A 372 -10.77 -38.89 -19.48
N GLU A 373 -10.15 -38.80 -20.65
CA GLU A 373 -9.01 -37.93 -20.94
C GLU A 373 -9.21 -36.57 -20.26
N ARG A 374 -8.35 -36.28 -19.28
CA ARG A 374 -8.58 -35.26 -18.27
C ARG A 374 -8.00 -33.94 -18.76
N ALA A 375 -8.79 -33.21 -19.55
CA ALA A 375 -8.56 -31.81 -19.91
C ALA A 375 -8.19 -30.99 -18.65
N PHE A 376 -7.03 -30.34 -18.64
CA PHE A 376 -6.58 -29.50 -17.52
C PHE A 376 -7.47 -28.24 -17.47
N ARG A 377 -8.44 -28.23 -16.56
CA ARG A 377 -9.29 -27.06 -16.27
C ARG A 377 -8.81 -26.37 -15.00
N VAL A 378 -8.80 -25.03 -15.03
CA VAL A 378 -8.49 -24.22 -13.84
C VAL A 378 -9.55 -24.49 -12.78
N THR A 379 -9.13 -25.05 -11.66
CA THR A 379 -10.06 -25.39 -10.58
C THR A 379 -10.20 -24.23 -9.60
N HIS A 380 -11.27 -24.24 -8.80
CA HIS A 380 -11.45 -23.26 -7.73
C HIS A 380 -10.35 -23.32 -6.66
N PHE A 381 -9.65 -24.45 -6.51
CA PHE A 381 -8.50 -24.57 -5.59
C PHE A 381 -7.28 -23.80 -6.11
N ASP A 382 -7.05 -23.79 -7.43
CA ASP A 382 -5.95 -23.05 -8.06
C ASP A 382 -6.13 -21.54 -7.89
N VAL A 383 -7.36 -21.06 -8.08
CA VAL A 383 -7.74 -19.65 -7.85
C VAL A 383 -7.50 -19.26 -6.39
N ARG A 384 -7.92 -20.09 -5.42
CA ARG A 384 -7.72 -19.84 -3.98
C ARG A 384 -6.24 -19.84 -3.60
N ARG A 385 -5.45 -20.78 -4.12
CA ARG A 385 -4.01 -20.86 -3.87
C ARG A 385 -3.29 -19.63 -4.41
N PHE A 386 -3.60 -19.24 -5.65
CA PHE A 386 -2.97 -18.07 -6.26
C PHE A 386 -3.36 -16.77 -5.54
N SER A 387 -4.64 -16.61 -5.19
CA SER A 387 -5.12 -15.44 -4.44
C SER A 387 -4.53 -15.37 -3.02
N ALA A 388 -4.33 -16.49 -2.34
CA ALA A 388 -3.62 -16.56 -1.06
C ALA A 388 -2.15 -16.09 -1.17
N LEU A 389 -1.42 -16.56 -2.19
CA LEU A 389 -0.05 -16.12 -2.45
C LEU A 389 0.02 -14.62 -2.80
N LEU A 390 -0.95 -14.14 -3.58
CA LEU A 390 -1.08 -12.72 -3.91
C LEU A 390 -1.33 -11.90 -2.65
N LEU A 391 -2.21 -12.35 -1.77
CA LEU A 391 -2.53 -11.69 -0.50
C LEU A 391 -1.29 -11.58 0.41
N SER A 392 -0.47 -12.63 0.48
CA SER A 392 0.83 -12.61 1.18
C SER A 392 1.81 -11.61 0.56
N LYS A 393 1.88 -11.54 -0.77
CA LYS A 393 2.69 -10.52 -1.48
C LYS A 393 2.20 -9.10 -1.22
N ILE A 394 0.88 -8.88 -1.22
CA ILE A 394 0.24 -7.61 -0.90
C ILE A 394 0.55 -7.21 0.55
N CYS A 395 0.44 -8.15 1.50
CA CYS A 395 0.71 -7.90 2.92
C CYS A 395 2.16 -7.42 3.13
N ARG A 396 3.15 -8.07 2.51
CA ARG A 396 4.56 -7.62 2.61
C ARG A 396 4.79 -6.23 2.03
N ARG A 397 4.12 -5.87 0.93
CA ARG A 397 4.23 -4.52 0.33
C ARG A 397 3.55 -3.47 1.20
N LEU A 398 2.34 -3.76 1.69
CA LEU A 398 1.51 -2.83 2.44
C LEU A 398 1.88 -2.71 3.92
N ALA A 399 2.62 -3.65 4.50
CA ALA A 399 3.09 -3.55 5.88
C ALA A 399 3.95 -2.30 6.13
N ILE A 400 4.62 -1.80 5.08
CA ILE A 400 5.41 -0.55 5.14
C ILE A 400 4.48 0.67 5.21
N SER A 401 3.42 0.70 4.38
CA SER A 401 2.48 1.82 4.30
C SER A 401 1.43 1.82 5.42
N PHE A 402 1.02 0.64 5.88
CA PHE A 402 -0.12 0.44 6.80
C PHE A 402 0.23 -0.54 7.92
N SER A 403 0.61 -0.03 9.08
CA SER A 403 0.96 -0.85 10.26
C SER A 403 -0.20 -1.68 10.82
N THR A 404 -1.45 -1.25 10.62
CA THR A 404 -2.64 -1.96 11.13
C THR A 404 -3.18 -3.01 10.15
N PHE A 405 -2.67 -3.04 8.92
CA PHE A 405 -3.21 -3.88 7.86
C PHE A 405 -3.03 -5.37 8.15
N GLU A 406 -1.81 -5.77 8.54
CA GLU A 406 -1.48 -7.16 8.86
C GLU A 406 -2.39 -7.73 9.94
N MET A 407 -2.60 -6.98 11.02
CA MET A 407 -3.49 -7.37 12.13
C MET A 407 -4.94 -7.52 11.68
N ARG A 408 -5.46 -6.58 10.87
CA ARG A 408 -6.83 -6.66 10.34
C ARG A 408 -7.00 -7.88 9.44
N LEU A 409 -6.04 -8.13 8.55
CA LEU A 409 -6.05 -9.26 7.65
C LEU A 409 -6.03 -10.60 8.39
N ALA A 410 -5.12 -10.74 9.36
CA ALA A 410 -5.02 -11.94 10.19
C ALA A 410 -6.33 -12.21 10.94
N ASN A 411 -6.94 -11.17 11.53
CA ASN A 411 -8.23 -11.29 12.20
C ASN A 411 -9.34 -11.77 11.25
N THR A 412 -9.44 -11.22 10.04
CA THR A 412 -10.42 -11.67 9.05
C THR A 412 -10.24 -13.14 8.67
N LEU A 413 -8.99 -13.58 8.45
CA LEU A 413 -8.69 -14.97 8.09
C LEU A 413 -8.98 -15.95 9.25
N VAL A 414 -8.58 -15.60 10.48
CA VAL A 414 -8.84 -16.42 11.67
C VAL A 414 -10.33 -16.52 11.96
N LEU A 415 -11.08 -15.42 11.86
CA LEU A 415 -12.54 -15.44 12.01
C LEU A 415 -13.20 -16.34 10.95
N SER A 416 -12.72 -16.28 9.70
CA SER A 416 -13.21 -17.19 8.65
C SER A 416 -12.85 -18.65 8.90
N LEU A 417 -11.75 -18.93 9.59
CA LEU A 417 -11.31 -20.30 9.88
C LEU A 417 -12.12 -20.90 11.03
N LEU A 418 -12.49 -20.10 12.02
CA LEU A 418 -13.24 -20.51 13.21
C LEU A 418 -14.76 -20.61 12.99
N ASP A 419 -15.28 -20.03 11.90
CA ASP A 419 -16.71 -20.03 11.59
C ASP A 419 -17.17 -21.42 11.08
N PRO A 420 -17.99 -22.17 11.83
CA PRO A 420 -18.41 -23.53 11.46
C PRO A 420 -19.44 -23.56 10.32
N THR A 421 -20.00 -22.42 9.93
CA THR A 421 -21.02 -22.33 8.86
C THR A 421 -20.43 -22.29 7.46
N ARG A 422 -19.10 -22.11 7.34
CA ARG A 422 -18.42 -21.96 6.06
C ARG A 422 -18.11 -23.29 5.40
N THR A 423 -17.94 -23.25 4.08
CA THR A 423 -17.59 -24.43 3.30
C THR A 423 -16.13 -24.85 3.50
N LEU A 424 -15.83 -26.15 3.31
CA LEU A 424 -14.46 -26.66 3.35
C LEU A 424 -13.50 -25.91 2.39
N ALA A 425 -14.01 -25.43 1.26
CA ALA A 425 -13.24 -24.64 0.32
C ALA A 425 -12.85 -23.26 0.91
N SER A 426 -13.74 -22.63 1.68
CA SER A 426 -13.41 -21.40 2.43
C SER A 426 -12.38 -21.66 3.53
N HIS A 427 -12.49 -22.77 4.25
CA HIS A 427 -11.49 -23.14 5.26
C HIS A 427 -10.13 -23.40 4.60
N TYR A 428 -10.08 -24.08 3.45
CA TYR A 428 -8.86 -24.25 2.67
C TYR A 428 -8.23 -22.91 2.26
N GLY A 429 -9.04 -21.98 1.74
CA GLY A 429 -8.55 -20.64 1.40
C GLY A 429 -7.97 -19.89 2.60
N ALA A 430 -8.62 -19.97 3.75
CA ALA A 430 -8.15 -19.36 4.99
C ALA A 430 -6.84 -19.99 5.50
N THR A 431 -6.72 -21.32 5.50
CA THR A 431 -5.50 -22.02 5.96
C THR A 431 -4.32 -21.73 5.04
N VAL A 432 -4.50 -21.82 3.72
CA VAL A 432 -3.43 -21.53 2.76
C VAL A 432 -2.97 -20.07 2.88
N SER A 433 -3.90 -19.13 3.08
CA SER A 433 -3.57 -17.72 3.26
C SER A 433 -2.83 -17.42 4.56
N LEU A 434 -3.11 -18.15 5.64
CA LEU A 434 -2.39 -18.01 6.92
C LEU A 434 -0.99 -18.62 6.89
N VAL A 435 -0.79 -19.64 6.05
CA VAL A 435 0.51 -20.30 5.86
C VAL A 435 1.45 -19.48 4.98
N ALA A 436 0.89 -18.83 3.95
CA ALA A 436 1.61 -18.00 2.99
C ALA A 436 2.05 -16.66 3.60
#